data_AF-A0A9E3GQ76-F1
#
_entry.id   AF-A0A9E3GQ76-F1
#
_cell.length_a   1.000
_cell.length_b   1.000
_cell.length_c   1.000
_cell.angle_alpha   90.00
_cell.angle_beta   90.00
_cell.angle_gamma   90.00
#
_symmetry.space_group_name_H-M   'P 1'
#
loop_
_entity.id
_entity.type
_entity.pdbx_description
1 polymer ?
#
loop_
_entity_poly.entity_id
_entity_poly.type
_entity_poly.pdbx_seq_one_letter_code
_entity_poly.pdbx_strand_id
1 'polypeptide(L)'
;MNVSQGERWTEEIGFLGNRKNAAVWSQENQQSARFDHIPLTRAMVDRLVPENGRLRRVLLMELARGTVSRRIATELYEQTNDPELGHLLEFFYDTVATASLGGEELTYDLSVPDNVTYLANGFVSHNTIGLLMDCDTTGIEPDLGLVKAKKLVGGGSMRIVNHTVPVGLKHLGYQDEQIEAIVAYIDEHATIEGAPAFKEEHLPVFDCAMGERSISAMGHVKMMAAVQPFISGAISKTVNLPESATVEDVEE
;
A
#
# COMPACT_ATOMS: atom_id res chain seq x y z
N MET A 1 4.57 12.60 2.30
CA MET A 1 3.60 12.89 1.23
C MET A 1 3.40 14.39 1.15
N ASN A 2 3.04 14.92 -0.02
CA ASN A 2 2.67 16.32 -0.15
C ASN A 2 1.35 16.58 0.61
N VAL A 3 1.08 17.85 0.94
CA VAL A 3 -0.08 18.23 1.76
C VAL A 3 -1.41 17.89 1.09
N SER A 4 -1.49 17.99 -0.24
CA SER A 4 -2.69 17.68 -1.02
C SER A 4 -3.10 16.21 -0.98
N GLN A 5 -2.19 15.30 -0.59
CA GLN A 5 -2.46 13.87 -0.52
C GLN A 5 -2.53 13.32 0.90
N GLY A 6 -2.17 14.11 1.92
CA GLY A 6 -2.22 13.67 3.32
C GLY A 6 -3.63 13.27 3.76
N GLU A 7 -4.64 14.03 3.34
CA GLU A 7 -6.06 13.74 3.63
C GLU A 7 -6.53 12.48 2.89
N ARG A 8 -6.36 12.43 1.56
CA ARG A 8 -6.74 11.28 0.73
C ARG A 8 -6.05 9.99 1.18
N TRP A 9 -4.76 10.07 1.53
CA TRP A 9 -4.05 8.94 2.13
C TRP A 9 -4.70 8.48 3.43
N THR A 10 -5.04 9.41 4.31
CA THR A 10 -5.65 9.07 5.60
C THR A 10 -7.03 8.42 5.40
N GLU A 11 -7.81 8.90 4.45
CA GLU A 11 -9.13 8.35 4.10
C GLU A 11 -9.05 6.98 3.41
N GLU A 12 -8.17 6.83 2.42
CA GLU A 12 -8.14 5.63 1.57
C GLU A 12 -7.25 4.52 2.14
N ILE A 13 -6.15 4.89 2.81
CA ILE A 13 -5.04 4.01 3.25
C ILE A 13 -4.80 4.06 4.76
N GLY A 14 -5.20 5.12 5.47
CA GLY A 14 -4.76 5.49 6.83
C GLY A 14 -5.19 4.58 7.99
N PHE A 15 -5.05 3.26 7.88
CA PHE A 15 -5.22 2.31 8.98
C PHE A 15 -3.98 2.19 9.89
N LEU A 16 -2.86 2.81 9.51
CA LEU A 16 -1.63 2.81 10.28
C LEU A 16 -1.83 3.67 11.54
N GLY A 17 -1.81 3.04 12.73
CA GLY A 17 -2.21 3.69 13.99
C GLY A 17 -1.63 5.09 14.26
N ASN A 18 -2.31 5.86 15.13
CA ASN A 18 -2.14 7.31 15.37
C ASN A 18 -0.73 7.89 15.23
N ARG A 19 0.31 7.21 15.72
CA ARG A 19 1.72 7.65 15.60
C ARG A 19 2.20 7.76 14.15
N LYS A 20 1.81 6.83 13.26
CA LYS A 20 2.20 6.83 11.85
C LYS A 20 1.36 7.82 11.05
N ASN A 21 0.06 7.90 11.32
CA ASN A 21 -0.80 8.95 10.75
C ASN A 21 -0.32 10.36 11.13
N ALA A 22 0.18 10.58 12.36
CA ALA A 22 0.77 11.86 12.75
C ALA A 22 2.08 12.21 12.02
N ALA A 23 2.78 11.22 11.45
CA ALA A 23 3.94 11.44 10.58
C ALA A 23 3.54 11.73 9.13
N VAL A 24 2.28 11.44 8.75
CA VAL A 24 1.68 11.93 7.51
C VAL A 24 1.36 13.40 7.71
N TRP A 25 2.10 14.25 7.02
CA TRP A 25 2.03 15.70 7.17
C TRP A 25 0.70 16.24 6.63
N SER A 26 -0.21 16.66 7.53
CA SER A 26 -1.30 17.59 7.20
C SER A 26 -0.88 18.99 7.67
N GLN A 27 -0.91 19.98 6.78
CA GLN A 27 -0.70 21.38 7.16
C GLN A 27 -1.88 22.22 6.69
N GLU A 28 -2.41 23.06 7.58
CA GLU A 28 -3.46 24.05 7.30
C GLU A 28 -2.99 25.19 6.38
N ASN A 29 -1.70 25.24 6.02
CA ASN A 29 -1.10 26.38 5.34
C ASN A 29 -1.23 26.27 3.80
N GLN A 30 -2.01 27.20 3.21
CA GLN A 30 -2.42 27.23 1.78
C GLN A 30 -1.28 27.40 0.76
N GLN A 31 -0.04 27.65 1.19
CA GLN A 31 1.14 27.79 0.32
C GLN A 31 1.86 26.47 -0.02
N SER A 32 1.33 25.32 0.41
CA SER A 32 1.99 24.01 0.35
C SER A 32 1.93 23.27 -0.99
N ALA A 33 1.16 23.76 -1.98
CA ALA A 33 1.12 23.19 -3.35
C ALA A 33 2.37 23.49 -4.20
N ARG A 34 3.46 23.96 -3.58
CA ARG A 34 4.63 24.56 -4.26
C ARG A 34 5.40 23.60 -5.18
N PHE A 35 5.09 22.31 -5.16
CA PHE A 35 5.72 21.27 -5.97
C PHE A 35 4.74 20.19 -6.47
N ASP A 36 3.43 20.42 -6.35
CA ASP A 36 2.41 19.48 -6.84
C ASP A 36 1.83 20.03 -8.14
N HIS A 37 2.44 19.60 -9.25
CA HIS A 37 2.12 20.14 -10.56
C HIS A 37 1.58 19.07 -11.52
N ILE A 38 0.67 19.50 -12.39
CA ILE A 38 0.01 18.71 -13.42
C ILE A 38 0.55 19.16 -14.79
N PRO A 39 0.95 18.22 -15.66
CA PRO A 39 1.46 18.53 -16.99
C PRO A 39 0.31 18.84 -17.96
N LEU A 40 -0.37 19.96 -17.75
CA LEU A 40 -1.38 20.44 -18.69
C LEU A 40 -0.69 20.91 -19.98
N THR A 41 -1.30 20.61 -21.13
CA THR A 41 -0.81 21.12 -22.42
C THR A 41 -1.48 22.43 -22.78
N ARG A 42 -0.82 23.22 -23.65
CA ARG A 42 -1.41 24.45 -24.18
C ARG A 42 -2.72 24.17 -24.92
N ALA A 43 -2.76 23.10 -25.70
CA ALA A 43 -3.94 22.68 -26.44
C ALA A 43 -5.12 22.37 -25.50
N MET A 44 -4.85 21.71 -24.37
CA MET A 44 -5.87 21.46 -23.35
C MET A 44 -6.40 22.75 -22.74
N VAL A 45 -5.53 23.71 -22.39
CA VAL A 45 -5.97 25.00 -21.83
C VAL A 45 -6.82 25.79 -22.83
N ASP A 46 -6.42 25.84 -24.10
CA ASP A 46 -7.17 26.56 -25.13
C ASP A 46 -8.52 25.88 -25.44
N ARG A 47 -8.61 24.55 -25.31
CA ARG A 47 -9.84 23.76 -25.46
C ARG A 47 -10.80 23.98 -24.29
N LEU A 48 -10.28 24.02 -23.07
CA LEU A 48 -11.08 24.00 -21.84
C LEU A 48 -11.47 25.38 -21.31
N VAL A 49 -10.74 26.45 -21.67
CA VAL A 49 -10.96 27.77 -21.08
C VAL A 49 -11.26 28.85 -22.14
N PRO A 50 -12.41 29.55 -22.02
CA PRO A 50 -12.74 30.68 -22.89
C PRO A 50 -11.67 31.79 -22.89
N GLU A 51 -11.53 32.47 -24.03
CA GLU A 51 -10.50 33.50 -24.30
C GLU A 51 -10.39 34.62 -23.26
N ASN A 52 -11.50 34.98 -22.59
CA ASN A 52 -11.57 36.17 -21.74
C ASN A 52 -11.66 35.87 -20.23
N GLY A 53 -11.32 34.65 -19.80
CA GLY A 53 -11.36 34.25 -18.39
C GLY A 53 -10.16 34.72 -17.56
N ARG A 54 -10.40 35.10 -16.30
CA ARG A 54 -9.32 35.29 -15.29
C ARG A 54 -8.48 34.01 -15.14
N LEU A 55 -9.12 32.84 -15.16
CA LEU A 55 -8.50 31.53 -15.03
C LEU A 55 -7.52 31.25 -16.18
N ARG A 56 -7.86 31.62 -17.42
CA ARG A 56 -6.99 31.43 -18.60
C ARG A 56 -5.65 32.16 -18.42
N ARG A 57 -5.68 33.41 -17.94
CA ARG A 57 -4.46 34.19 -17.70
C ARG A 57 -3.54 33.53 -16.67
N VAL A 58 -4.13 32.98 -15.60
CA VAL A 58 -3.37 32.28 -14.55
C VAL A 58 -2.78 30.98 -15.10
N LEU A 59 -3.59 30.16 -15.78
CA LEU A 59 -3.15 28.91 -16.41
C LEU A 59 -2.03 29.12 -17.40
N LEU A 60 -2.14 30.12 -18.29
CA LEU A 60 -1.10 30.43 -19.26
C LEU A 60 0.20 30.91 -18.59
N MET A 61 0.11 31.61 -17.46
CA MET A 61 1.28 32.04 -16.69
C MET A 61 1.99 30.87 -16.00
N GLU A 62 1.24 29.91 -15.44
CA GLU A 62 1.83 28.71 -14.84
C GLU A 62 2.40 27.77 -15.91
N LEU A 63 1.66 27.58 -17.01
CA LEU A 63 2.10 26.77 -18.14
C LEU A 63 3.41 27.29 -18.76
N ALA A 64 3.61 28.61 -18.78
CA ALA A 64 4.88 29.20 -19.22
C ALA A 64 6.08 28.80 -18.35
N ARG A 65 5.85 28.32 -17.12
CA ARG A 65 6.87 27.76 -16.22
C ARG A 65 7.03 26.24 -16.38
N GLY A 66 6.29 25.64 -17.32
CA GLY A 66 6.36 24.23 -17.68
C GLY A 66 5.28 23.36 -17.04
N THR A 67 4.61 23.83 -15.98
CA THR A 67 3.65 23.00 -15.22
C THR A 67 2.57 23.83 -14.54
N VAL A 68 1.37 23.28 -14.36
CA VAL A 68 0.24 23.96 -13.67
C VAL A 68 0.06 23.36 -12.28
N SER A 69 -0.20 24.16 -11.24
CA SER A 69 -0.46 23.62 -9.90
C SER A 69 -1.71 22.73 -9.89
N ARG A 70 -1.67 21.61 -9.14
CA ARG A 70 -2.83 20.71 -8.99
C ARG A 70 -4.09 21.46 -8.56
N ARG A 71 -3.97 22.43 -7.66
CA ARG A 71 -5.08 23.27 -7.21
C ARG A 71 -5.82 23.94 -8.38
N ILE A 72 -5.09 24.57 -9.30
CA ILE A 72 -5.69 25.26 -10.44
C ILE A 72 -6.23 24.25 -11.47
N ALA A 73 -5.57 23.11 -11.63
CA ALA A 73 -6.07 22.02 -12.47
C ALA A 73 -7.37 21.41 -11.91
N THR A 74 -7.50 21.27 -10.59
CA THR A 74 -8.74 20.83 -9.92
C THR A 74 -9.87 21.84 -10.10
N GLU A 75 -9.61 23.14 -9.91
CA GLU A 75 -10.60 24.21 -10.16
C GLU A 75 -11.07 24.20 -11.63
N LEU A 76 -10.15 23.93 -12.57
CA LEU A 76 -10.50 23.76 -13.98
C LEU A 76 -11.38 22.53 -14.20
N TYR A 77 -11.05 21.39 -13.59
CA TYR A 77 -11.83 20.16 -13.68
C TYR A 77 -13.24 20.31 -13.12
N GLU A 78 -13.40 20.97 -11.97
CA GLU A 78 -14.71 21.27 -11.38
C GLU A 78 -15.61 22.09 -12.31
N GLN A 79 -15.01 22.95 -13.15
CA GLN A 79 -15.76 23.78 -14.11
C GLN A 79 -16.08 23.06 -15.42
N THR A 80 -15.18 22.19 -15.89
CA THR A 80 -15.29 21.59 -17.24
C THR A 80 -15.75 20.14 -17.21
N ASN A 81 -15.58 19.45 -16.08
CA ASN A 81 -15.75 18.01 -15.92
C ASN A 81 -15.08 17.20 -17.05
N ASP A 82 -13.90 17.65 -17.47
CA ASP A 82 -13.20 17.10 -18.63
C ASP A 82 -12.55 15.75 -18.27
N PRO A 83 -12.82 14.67 -19.01
CA PRO A 83 -12.34 13.33 -18.65
C PRO A 83 -10.82 13.18 -18.73
N GLU A 84 -10.18 13.84 -19.70
CA GLU A 84 -8.71 13.81 -19.84
C GLU A 84 -8.03 14.51 -18.66
N LEU A 85 -8.54 15.68 -18.27
CA LEU A 85 -8.08 16.39 -17.08
C LEU A 85 -8.34 15.62 -15.78
N GLY A 86 -9.50 14.97 -15.67
CA GLY A 86 -9.85 14.09 -14.54
C GLY A 86 -8.83 12.97 -14.39
N HIS A 87 -8.51 12.29 -15.49
CA HIS A 87 -7.50 11.23 -15.51
C HIS A 87 -6.09 11.75 -15.15
N LEU A 88 -5.68 12.91 -15.67
CA LEU A 88 -4.40 13.51 -15.30
C LEU A 88 -4.30 13.81 -13.79
N LEU A 89 -5.42 14.15 -13.14
CA LEU A 89 -5.47 14.41 -11.70
C LEU A 89 -5.37 13.12 -10.85
N GLU A 90 -5.46 11.94 -11.44
CA GLU A 90 -5.30 10.66 -10.72
C GLU A 90 -3.83 10.35 -10.42
N PHE A 91 -2.90 10.89 -11.21
CA PHE A 91 -1.47 10.57 -11.11
C PHE A 91 -0.67 11.56 -10.27
N PHE A 92 0.46 11.09 -9.75
CA PHE A 92 1.53 11.91 -9.18
C PHE A 92 2.60 12.18 -10.24
N TYR A 93 3.01 13.43 -10.38
CA TYR A 93 4.09 13.83 -11.28
C TYR A 93 5.24 14.39 -10.47
N ASP A 94 6.45 14.00 -10.86
CA ASP A 94 7.68 14.57 -10.34
C ASP A 94 8.53 15.10 -11.51
N THR A 95 9.39 16.07 -11.23
CA THR A 95 10.27 16.64 -12.25
C THR A 95 11.43 15.70 -12.48
N VAL A 96 11.54 15.17 -13.70
CA VAL A 96 12.74 14.45 -14.12
C VAL A 96 13.89 15.45 -14.22
N ALA A 97 14.79 15.44 -13.24
CA ALA A 97 15.93 16.36 -13.19
C ALA A 97 16.87 16.19 -14.39
N THR A 98 17.14 14.95 -14.77
CA THR A 98 17.93 14.57 -15.94
C THR A 98 17.49 13.19 -16.43
N ALA A 99 17.37 13.03 -17.75
CA ALA A 99 17.26 11.71 -18.38
C ALA A 99 18.28 11.63 -19.50
N SER A 100 19.15 10.62 -19.45
CA SER A 100 20.10 10.32 -20.51
C SER A 100 19.86 8.89 -20.98
N LEU A 101 19.79 8.70 -22.29
CA LEU A 101 19.88 7.37 -22.87
C LEU A 101 21.26 6.80 -22.57
N GLY A 102 21.31 5.68 -21.85
CA GLY A 102 22.53 4.88 -21.75
C GLY A 102 22.85 4.20 -23.08
N GLY A 103 24.07 3.69 -23.22
CA GLY A 103 24.40 2.78 -24.32
C GLY A 103 23.68 1.43 -24.16
N GLU A 104 23.76 0.57 -25.17
CA GLU A 104 23.37 -0.83 -25.03
C GLU A 104 24.40 -1.56 -24.16
N GLU A 105 23.99 -2.07 -23.00
CA GLU A 105 24.81 -2.96 -22.17
C GLU A 105 24.15 -4.33 -22.02
N LEU A 106 24.97 -5.38 -22.13
CA LEU A 106 24.53 -6.75 -21.89
C LEU A 106 24.54 -7.02 -20.38
N THR A 107 23.36 -7.14 -19.79
CA THR A 107 23.18 -7.42 -18.36
C THR A 107 23.55 -8.87 -18.06
N TYR A 108 24.67 -9.07 -17.36
CA TYR A 108 24.99 -10.34 -16.69
C TYR A 108 24.71 -10.19 -15.20
N ASP A 109 23.87 -11.07 -14.67
CA ASP A 109 23.38 -10.97 -13.31
C ASP A 109 24.46 -11.31 -12.26
N LEU A 110 24.50 -10.44 -11.24
CA LEU A 110 25.28 -10.39 -9.99
C LEU A 110 26.82 -10.26 -10.05
N SER A 111 27.35 -9.05 -9.79
CA SER A 111 27.83 -8.64 -8.43
C SER A 111 28.67 -7.34 -8.41
N VAL A 112 28.69 -6.67 -7.26
CA VAL A 112 29.30 -5.35 -6.95
C VAL A 112 30.71 -5.51 -6.39
N PRO A 113 31.72 -4.75 -6.84
CA PRO A 113 32.43 -3.86 -5.89
C PRO A 113 32.66 -2.40 -6.36
N ASP A 114 32.65 -2.10 -7.66
CA ASP A 114 33.10 -0.78 -8.21
C ASP A 114 31.99 0.03 -8.94
N ASN A 115 30.73 -0.40 -8.90
CA ASN A 115 29.76 -0.19 -9.99
C ASN A 115 28.56 0.74 -9.73
N VAL A 116 28.67 1.75 -8.85
CA VAL A 116 27.64 2.82 -8.72
C VAL A 116 26.20 2.26 -8.56
N THR A 117 26.02 1.34 -7.59
CA THR A 117 24.69 0.78 -7.30
C THR A 117 23.97 1.63 -6.25
N TYR A 118 22.70 1.97 -6.51
CA TYR A 118 21.82 2.57 -5.50
C TYR A 118 21.36 1.50 -4.50
N LEU A 119 21.66 1.69 -3.21
CA LEU A 119 21.02 0.94 -2.13
C LEU A 119 19.57 1.44 -2.00
N ALA A 120 18.66 0.83 -2.76
CA ALA A 120 17.24 1.06 -2.57
C ALA A 120 16.82 0.34 -1.28
N ASN A 121 16.29 1.09 -0.31
CA ASN A 121 15.65 0.50 0.85
C ASN A 121 14.31 -0.08 0.37
N GLY A 122 14.11 -1.39 0.43
CA GLY A 122 12.92 -2.09 -0.06
C GLY A 122 12.60 -3.32 0.77
N PHE A 123 11.43 -3.94 0.55
CA PHE A 123 11.06 -5.18 1.21
C PHE A 123 11.16 -6.35 0.24
N VAL A 124 11.96 -7.34 0.60
CA VAL A 124 12.04 -8.61 -0.11
C VAL A 124 11.41 -9.69 0.77
N SER A 125 10.50 -10.48 0.22
CA SER A 125 9.96 -11.64 0.94
C SER A 125 11.07 -12.67 1.12
N HIS A 126 11.43 -12.94 2.38
CA HIS A 126 12.50 -13.86 2.72
C HIS A 126 11.94 -15.14 3.32
N ASN A 127 11.25 -15.97 2.52
CA ASN A 127 10.66 -17.21 3.01
C ASN A 127 11.67 -18.13 3.75
N THR A 128 12.89 -18.28 3.21
CA THR A 128 13.92 -19.13 3.81
C THR A 128 14.49 -18.54 5.11
N ILE A 129 14.81 -17.24 5.12
CA ILE A 129 15.41 -16.59 6.31
C ILE A 129 14.35 -16.38 7.38
N GLY A 130 13.13 -15.97 7.02
CA GLY A 130 12.00 -15.83 7.94
C GLY A 130 11.69 -17.15 8.64
N LEU A 131 11.74 -18.27 7.91
CA LEU A 131 11.63 -19.60 8.53
C LEU A 131 12.77 -19.89 9.52
N LEU A 132 14.02 -19.56 9.16
CA LEU A 132 15.18 -19.75 10.04
C LEU A 132 15.10 -18.88 11.31
N MET A 133 14.56 -17.68 11.17
CA MET A 133 14.42 -16.69 12.25
C MET A 133 13.14 -16.88 13.08
N ASP A 134 12.32 -17.89 12.77
CA ASP A 134 11.02 -18.12 13.40
C ASP A 134 10.07 -16.92 13.32
N CYS A 135 10.11 -16.20 12.19
CA CYS A 135 9.16 -15.13 11.91
C CYS A 135 7.77 -15.72 11.62
N ASP A 136 6.73 -15.13 12.21
CA ASP A 136 5.34 -15.50 11.90
C ASP A 136 5.00 -15.18 10.44
N THR A 137 5.38 -14.00 9.96
CA THR A 137 5.15 -13.55 8.58
C THR A 137 6.45 -13.34 7.82
N THR A 138 6.36 -13.25 6.49
CA THR A 138 7.51 -13.03 5.61
C THR A 138 7.44 -11.64 4.99
N GLY A 139 8.39 -10.74 5.32
CA GLY A 139 8.34 -9.36 4.84
C GLY A 139 7.15 -8.57 5.41
N ILE A 140 6.28 -8.07 4.53
CA ILE A 140 5.04 -7.36 4.92
C ILE A 140 3.77 -8.19 4.64
N GLU A 141 3.94 -9.52 4.54
CA GLU A 141 2.81 -10.42 4.36
C GLU A 141 1.93 -10.46 5.62
N PRO A 142 0.59 -10.54 5.50
CA PRO A 142 -0.23 -11.02 6.59
C PRO A 142 0.10 -12.49 6.84
N ASP A 143 -0.33 -13.01 7.99
CA ASP A 143 -0.26 -14.44 8.24
C ASP A 143 -1.03 -15.22 7.18
N LEU A 144 -0.41 -16.30 6.69
CA LEU A 144 -1.04 -17.15 5.67
C LEU A 144 -2.33 -17.80 6.18
N GLY A 145 -2.36 -18.14 7.48
CA GLY A 145 -3.46 -18.77 8.18
C GLY A 145 -3.20 -18.84 9.68
N LEU A 146 -4.25 -19.08 10.47
CA LEU A 146 -4.16 -19.20 11.93
C LEU A 146 -3.34 -20.41 12.38
N VAL A 147 -3.32 -21.46 11.56
CA VAL A 147 -2.51 -22.67 11.80
C VAL A 147 -1.68 -22.99 10.57
N LYS A 148 -0.39 -23.22 10.79
CA LYS A 148 0.60 -23.53 9.76
C LYS A 148 0.99 -25.00 9.88
N ALA A 149 0.88 -25.75 8.78
CA ALA A 149 1.33 -27.14 8.72
C ALA A 149 2.73 -27.22 8.06
N LYS A 150 3.69 -27.83 8.75
CA LYS A 150 5.05 -28.07 8.22
C LYS A 150 5.26 -29.57 8.00
N LYS A 151 5.72 -29.95 6.82
CA LYS A 151 6.17 -31.33 6.54
C LYS A 151 7.57 -31.52 7.11
N LEU A 152 7.77 -32.61 7.86
CA LEU A 152 9.05 -32.94 8.46
C LEU A 152 9.91 -33.81 7.53
N VAL A 153 11.23 -33.65 7.61
CA VAL A 153 12.18 -34.54 6.92
C VAL A 153 12.04 -35.93 7.53
N GLY A 154 11.72 -36.93 6.71
CA GLY A 154 11.41 -38.29 7.16
C GLY A 154 9.91 -38.65 7.20
N GLY A 155 9.03 -37.71 6.84
CA GLY A 155 7.58 -37.93 6.79
C GLY A 155 6.84 -37.38 8.02
N GLY A 156 5.52 -37.22 7.89
CA GLY A 156 4.66 -36.60 8.90
C GLY A 156 4.51 -35.08 8.73
N SER A 157 3.56 -34.50 9.47
CA SER A 157 3.30 -33.06 9.49
C SER A 157 3.15 -32.55 10.92
N MET A 158 3.71 -31.38 11.20
CA MET A 158 3.54 -30.65 12.45
C MET A 158 2.62 -29.47 12.21
N ARG A 159 1.64 -29.27 13.10
CA ARG A 159 0.79 -28.06 13.12
C ARG A 159 1.37 -27.08 14.12
N ILE A 160 1.33 -25.80 13.78
CA ILE A 160 1.80 -24.69 14.62
C ILE A 160 0.70 -23.63 14.58
N VAL A 161 0.12 -23.30 15.72
CA VAL A 161 -0.76 -22.14 15.84
C VAL A 161 0.09 -20.87 15.76
N ASN A 162 -0.38 -19.88 15.01
CA ASN A 162 0.27 -18.58 14.89
C ASN A 162 0.54 -17.95 16.27
N HIS A 163 1.81 -17.66 16.56
CA HIS A 163 2.23 -17.14 17.87
C HIS A 163 1.74 -15.70 18.12
N THR A 164 1.35 -14.98 17.06
CA THR A 164 0.76 -13.64 17.17
C THR A 164 -0.68 -13.66 17.69
N VAL A 165 -1.40 -14.80 17.62
CA VAL A 165 -2.80 -14.90 18.10
C VAL A 165 -2.93 -14.59 19.61
N PRO A 166 -2.19 -15.24 20.53
CA PRO A 166 -2.20 -14.90 21.94
C PRO A 166 -1.88 -13.42 22.22
N VAL A 167 -0.91 -12.85 21.48
CA VAL A 167 -0.48 -11.46 21.63
C VAL A 167 -1.60 -10.50 21.19
N GLY A 168 -2.28 -10.80 20.09
CA GLY A 168 -3.43 -10.04 19.61
C GLY A 168 -4.59 -10.05 20.61
N LEU A 169 -4.96 -11.23 21.11
CA LEU A 169 -6.01 -11.39 22.11
C LEU A 169 -5.68 -10.63 23.40
N LYS A 170 -4.43 -10.67 23.87
CA LYS A 170 -4.00 -9.92 25.05
C LYS A 170 -4.19 -8.41 24.88
N HIS A 171 -3.86 -7.87 23.71
CA HIS A 171 -4.08 -6.44 23.41
C HIS A 171 -5.57 -6.07 23.32
N LEU A 172 -6.42 -7.02 22.93
CA LEU A 172 -7.87 -6.87 22.91
C LEU A 172 -8.53 -7.05 24.30
N GLY A 173 -7.73 -7.31 25.34
CA GLY A 173 -8.18 -7.35 26.74
C GLY A 173 -8.73 -8.70 27.22
N TYR A 174 -8.49 -9.78 26.47
CA TYR A 174 -8.83 -11.13 26.92
C TYR A 174 -7.93 -11.55 28.09
N GLN A 175 -8.50 -12.30 29.04
CA GLN A 175 -7.76 -12.88 30.16
C GLN A 175 -6.97 -14.12 29.70
N ASP A 176 -5.92 -14.47 30.44
CA ASP A 176 -5.02 -15.57 30.07
C ASP A 176 -5.78 -16.91 29.89
N GLU A 177 -6.79 -17.20 30.72
CA GLU A 177 -7.61 -18.42 30.59
C GLU A 177 -8.47 -18.42 29.31
N GLN A 178 -8.95 -17.25 28.88
CA GLN A 178 -9.71 -17.12 27.62
C GLN A 178 -8.78 -17.30 26.43
N ILE A 179 -7.57 -16.73 26.50
CA ILE A 179 -6.56 -16.86 25.46
C ILE A 179 -6.18 -18.33 25.28
N GLU A 180 -5.90 -19.05 26.37
CA GLU A 180 -5.60 -20.48 26.32
C GLU A 180 -6.74 -21.29 25.69
N ALA A 181 -7.99 -21.02 26.07
CA ALA A 181 -9.15 -21.70 25.52
C ALA A 181 -9.34 -21.43 24.01
N ILE A 182 -9.13 -20.19 23.56
CA ILE A 182 -9.23 -19.81 22.15
C ILE A 182 -8.09 -20.44 21.33
N VAL A 183 -6.86 -20.41 21.85
CA VAL A 183 -5.69 -21.01 21.19
C VAL A 183 -5.86 -22.53 21.06
N ALA A 184 -6.35 -23.20 22.09
CA ALA A 184 -6.66 -24.63 22.05
C ALA A 184 -7.75 -24.93 21.01
N TYR A 185 -8.79 -24.09 20.94
CA TYR A 185 -9.84 -24.22 19.92
C TYR A 185 -9.28 -24.11 18.49
N ILE A 186 -8.40 -23.12 18.25
CA ILE A 186 -7.75 -22.91 16.94
C ILE A 186 -6.83 -24.09 16.59
N ASP A 187 -6.07 -24.63 17.54
CA ASP A 187 -5.20 -25.80 17.29
C ASP A 187 -6.01 -27.00 16.82
N GLU A 188 -7.19 -27.21 17.39
CA GLU A 188 -8.09 -28.30 17.00
C GLU A 188 -8.80 -28.01 15.66
N HIS A 189 -9.45 -26.85 15.53
CA HIS A 189 -10.41 -26.55 14.45
C HIS A 189 -9.81 -25.78 13.27
N ALA A 190 -8.58 -25.29 13.39
CA ALA A 190 -7.90 -24.42 12.41
C ALA A 190 -8.60 -23.07 12.12
N THR A 191 -9.56 -22.69 12.96
CA THR A 191 -10.44 -21.52 12.78
C THR A 191 -10.69 -20.87 14.15
N ILE A 192 -10.99 -19.58 14.19
CA ILE A 192 -11.29 -18.85 15.45
C ILE A 192 -12.79 -18.64 15.67
N GLU A 193 -13.58 -18.79 14.61
CA GLU A 193 -15.02 -18.71 14.58
C GLU A 193 -15.63 -19.74 15.51
N GLY A 194 -16.48 -19.30 16.44
CA GLY A 194 -17.08 -20.18 17.44
C GLY A 194 -16.16 -20.55 18.60
N ALA A 195 -14.93 -20.00 18.66
CA ALA A 195 -14.05 -20.20 19.79
C ALA A 195 -14.71 -19.72 21.11
N PRO A 196 -14.52 -20.45 22.21
CA PRO A 196 -15.17 -20.15 23.48
C PRO A 196 -14.78 -18.76 23.99
N ALA A 197 -15.78 -17.99 24.41
CA ALA A 197 -15.62 -16.62 24.92
C ALA A 197 -14.99 -15.61 23.93
N PHE A 198 -14.76 -15.98 22.66
CA PHE A 198 -14.33 -15.06 21.63
C PHE A 198 -15.47 -14.15 21.19
N LYS A 199 -15.18 -12.85 21.04
CA LYS A 199 -16.14 -11.86 20.57
C LYS A 199 -16.06 -11.72 19.06
N GLU A 200 -17.20 -11.86 18.37
CA GLU A 200 -17.26 -11.75 16.91
C GLU A 200 -16.77 -10.40 16.36
N GLU A 201 -16.92 -9.31 17.13
CA GLU A 201 -16.42 -7.98 16.76
C GLU A 201 -14.90 -7.95 16.54
N HIS A 202 -14.16 -8.91 17.11
CA HIS A 202 -12.72 -9.04 16.96
C HIS A 202 -12.29 -9.93 15.80
N LEU A 203 -13.23 -10.60 15.09
CA LEU A 203 -12.91 -11.44 13.93
C LEU A 203 -11.99 -10.74 12.91
N PRO A 204 -12.24 -9.48 12.50
CA PRO A 204 -11.41 -8.81 11.48
C PRO A 204 -9.92 -8.67 11.85
N VAL A 205 -9.57 -8.76 13.14
CA VAL A 205 -8.18 -8.66 13.60
C VAL A 205 -7.38 -9.93 13.28
N PHE A 206 -8.07 -11.06 13.13
CA PHE A 206 -7.46 -12.38 12.94
C PHE A 206 -7.68 -12.93 11.52
N ASP A 207 -8.25 -12.14 10.61
CA ASP A 207 -8.37 -12.48 9.20
C ASP A 207 -6.96 -12.68 8.60
N CYS A 208 -6.78 -13.78 7.87
CA CYS A 208 -5.49 -14.20 7.30
C CYS A 208 -5.45 -13.99 5.78
N ALA A 209 -4.33 -14.30 5.15
CA ALA A 209 -4.17 -14.23 3.70
C ALA A 209 -5.06 -15.23 2.94
N MET A 210 -5.38 -16.35 3.58
CA MET A 210 -6.19 -17.44 3.05
C MET A 210 -7.15 -17.95 4.12
N GLY A 211 -8.26 -18.55 3.69
CA GLY A 211 -9.30 -19.10 4.57
C GLY A 211 -10.69 -18.68 4.12
N GLU A 212 -11.73 -19.16 4.83
CA GLU A 212 -13.12 -18.73 4.60
C GLU A 212 -13.25 -17.21 4.81
N ARG A 213 -12.59 -16.69 5.84
CA ARG A 213 -12.33 -15.27 6.00
C ARG A 213 -10.90 -14.96 5.58
N SER A 214 -10.77 -14.16 4.54
CA SER A 214 -9.47 -13.69 4.05
C SER A 214 -9.45 -12.18 3.92
N ILE A 215 -8.27 -11.61 4.10
CA ILE A 215 -8.01 -10.20 3.80
C ILE A 215 -8.28 -9.98 2.32
N SER A 216 -9.07 -8.95 1.99
CA SER A 216 -9.40 -8.64 0.59
C SER A 216 -8.15 -8.32 -0.22
N ALA A 217 -8.19 -8.58 -1.54
CA ALA A 217 -7.09 -8.26 -2.45
C ALA A 217 -6.64 -6.79 -2.31
N MET A 218 -7.60 -5.86 -2.25
CA MET A 218 -7.29 -4.46 -1.99
C MET A 218 -6.74 -4.18 -0.58
N GLY A 219 -7.05 -5.00 0.42
CA GLY A 219 -6.37 -4.96 1.71
C GLY A 219 -4.85 -5.21 1.58
N HIS A 220 -4.46 -6.18 0.74
CA HIS A 220 -3.04 -6.43 0.43
C HIS A 220 -2.40 -5.23 -0.27
N VAL A 221 -3.06 -4.66 -1.29
CA VAL A 221 -2.55 -3.49 -2.03
C VAL A 221 -2.47 -2.25 -1.13
N LYS A 222 -3.48 -2.01 -0.30
CA LYS A 222 -3.47 -0.91 0.69
C LYS A 222 -2.34 -1.07 1.70
N MET A 223 -1.98 -2.29 2.11
CA MET A 223 -0.80 -2.54 2.95
C MET A 223 0.49 -2.15 2.24
N MET A 224 0.65 -2.52 0.96
CA MET A 224 1.82 -2.11 0.17
C MET A 224 1.88 -0.59 0.04
N ALA A 225 0.75 0.01 -0.34
CA ALA A 225 0.60 1.45 -0.46
C ALA A 225 1.01 2.12 0.85
N ALA A 226 0.49 1.66 1.99
CA ALA A 226 0.77 2.18 3.33
C ALA A 226 2.26 2.21 3.69
N VAL A 227 3.04 1.24 3.21
CA VAL A 227 4.47 1.08 3.50
C VAL A 227 5.35 1.81 2.47
N GLN A 228 4.89 1.92 1.22
CA GLN A 228 5.69 2.43 0.09
C GLN A 228 6.34 3.80 0.32
N PRO A 229 5.71 4.81 0.97
CA PRO A 229 6.36 6.11 1.20
C PRO A 229 7.59 6.06 2.12
N PHE A 230 7.78 4.98 2.87
CA PHE A 230 8.89 4.82 3.81
C PHE A 230 10.09 4.08 3.20
N ILE A 231 9.99 3.65 1.94
CA ILE A 231 11.00 2.88 1.24
C ILE A 231 11.22 3.45 -0.17
N SER A 232 12.45 3.38 -0.65
CA SER A 232 12.82 3.90 -1.97
C SER A 232 12.87 2.82 -3.05
N GLY A 233 12.80 1.55 -2.65
CA GLY A 233 12.74 0.37 -3.50
C GLY A 233 11.35 -0.23 -3.60
N ALA A 234 11.27 -1.38 -4.27
CA ALA A 234 10.03 -2.11 -4.45
C ALA A 234 9.68 -2.98 -3.23
N ILE A 235 8.43 -3.43 -3.21
CA ILE A 235 7.91 -4.40 -2.25
C ILE A 235 7.63 -5.70 -3.01
N SER A 236 8.34 -6.77 -2.66
CA SER A 236 8.05 -8.12 -3.12
C SER A 236 7.03 -8.76 -2.17
N LYS A 237 5.75 -8.46 -2.39
CA LYS A 237 4.60 -8.97 -1.63
C LYS A 237 3.57 -9.59 -2.57
N THR A 238 2.92 -10.67 -2.16
CA THR A 238 1.81 -11.29 -2.86
C THR A 238 0.46 -10.65 -2.53
N VAL A 239 -0.41 -10.61 -3.55
CA VAL A 239 -1.84 -10.33 -3.41
C VAL A 239 -2.54 -11.66 -3.59
N ASN A 240 -3.24 -12.13 -2.55
CA ASN A 240 -3.99 -13.38 -2.62
C ASN A 240 -5.43 -13.06 -3.04
N LEU A 241 -5.96 -13.87 -3.96
CA LEU A 241 -7.32 -13.78 -4.45
C LEU A 241 -8.04 -15.11 -4.17
N PRO A 242 -9.38 -15.09 -3.95
CA PRO A 242 -10.15 -16.31 -3.86
C PRO A 242 -10.14 -17.06 -5.20
N GLU A 243 -10.40 -18.37 -5.16
CA GLU A 243 -10.50 -19.21 -6.37
C GLU A 243 -11.60 -18.72 -7.32
N SER A 244 -12.62 -18.03 -6.79
CA SER A 244 -13.72 -17.46 -7.56
C SER A 244 -13.40 -16.12 -8.25
N ALA A 245 -12.19 -15.58 -8.10
CA ALA A 245 -11.81 -14.31 -8.71
C ALA A 245 -11.83 -14.38 -10.25
N THR A 246 -12.32 -13.31 -10.87
CA THR A 246 -12.47 -13.17 -12.32
C THR A 246 -11.30 -12.36 -12.92
N VAL A 247 -11.25 -12.27 -14.26
CA VAL A 247 -10.26 -11.41 -14.93
C VAL A 247 -10.55 -9.95 -14.65
N GLU A 248 -11.84 -9.59 -14.64
CA GLU A 248 -12.32 -8.24 -14.34
C GLU A 248 -11.90 -7.82 -12.93
N ASP A 249 -12.00 -8.71 -11.93
CA ASP A 249 -11.55 -8.44 -10.55
C ASP A 249 -10.03 -8.18 -10.44
N VAL A 250 -9.23 -8.65 -11.41
CA VAL A 250 -7.78 -8.45 -11.45
C VAL A 250 -7.42 -7.18 -12.23
N GLU A 251 -8.28 -6.75 -13.15
CA GLU A 251 -8.10 -5.52 -13.92
C GLU A 251 -8.41 -4.26 -13.09
N GLU A 252 -9.37 -4.34 -12.16
CA GLU A 252 -9.71 -3.28 -11.18
C GLU A 252 -8.64 -3.08 -10.09
#